data_AF-A0A428Z8F3-F1
#
_entry.id   AF-A0A428Z8F3-F1
#
_cell.length_a   1.000
_cell.length_b   1.000
_cell.length_c   1.000
_cell.angle_alpha   90.00
_cell.angle_beta   90.00
_cell.angle_gamma   90.00
#
_symmetry.space_group_name_H-M   'P 1'
#
loop_
_entity.id
_entity.type
_entity.pdbx_description
1 polymer ?
#
loop_
_entity_poly.entity_id
_entity_poly.type
_entity_poly.pdbx_seq_one_letter_code
_entity_poly.pdbx_strand_id
1 'polypeptide(L)'
;MYDDDYGQEFIYRQPQNPEELRRVLDAAGDDPWGGYAADGDNHWTLTSVREWWADRGRLREWATKLAAKWSVSEVKDEVEAANGALDLVAYLDNGMEAYLRGYVFWLAEGREPVVGETLPAL
;
A
#
# COMPACT_ATOMS: atom_id res chain seq x y z
N MET A 1 6.33 0.75 8.39
CA MET A 1 5.88 1.51 7.21
C MET A 1 6.90 1.40 6.08
N TYR A 2 6.52 1.80 4.88
CA TYR A 2 7.42 1.92 3.75
C TYR A 2 8.06 3.31 3.73
N ASP A 3 9.37 3.42 3.97
CA ASP A 3 10.12 4.66 3.82
C ASP A 3 10.59 4.86 2.38
N ASP A 4 10.14 5.88 1.66
CA ASP A 4 10.85 6.31 0.46
C ASP A 4 12.31 6.74 0.77
N ASP A 5 13.09 7.15 -0.24
CA ASP A 5 14.47 7.63 -0.04
C ASP A 5 14.57 8.82 0.95
N TYR A 6 13.44 9.40 1.37
CA TYR A 6 13.31 10.52 2.30
C TYR A 6 12.70 10.13 3.66
N GLY A 7 12.37 8.87 3.86
CA GLY A 7 11.76 8.43 5.11
C GLY A 7 10.25 8.69 5.18
N GLN A 8 9.56 8.74 4.03
CA GLN A 8 8.11 8.94 3.99
C GLN A 8 7.37 7.63 3.89
N GLU A 9 6.47 7.47 4.84
CA GLU A 9 5.60 6.33 5.01
C GLU A 9 4.42 6.35 4.03
N PHE A 10 4.04 5.18 3.48
CA PHE A 10 2.80 5.05 2.73
C PHE A 10 1.98 3.81 3.10
N ILE A 11 0.66 3.92 2.85
CA ILE A 11 -0.30 2.82 2.93
C ILE A 11 -0.61 2.34 1.50
N TYR A 12 -0.42 1.05 1.25
CA TYR A 12 -0.63 0.43 -0.07
C TYR A 12 -2.01 -0.19 -0.27
N ARG A 13 -2.83 -0.27 0.79
CA ARG A 13 -4.24 -0.70 0.74
C ARG A 13 -5.01 -0.17 1.94
N GLN A 14 -6.31 0.03 1.76
CA GLN A 14 -7.19 0.34 2.89
C GLN A 14 -7.21 -0.82 3.92
N PRO A 15 -7.36 -0.50 5.22
CA PRO A 15 -7.47 -1.50 6.28
C PRO A 15 -8.74 -2.35 6.10
N GLN A 16 -8.62 -3.66 6.29
CA GLN A 16 -9.71 -4.62 6.07
C GLN A 16 -10.42 -5.05 7.36
N ASN A 17 -9.88 -4.67 8.51
CA ASN A 17 -10.44 -5.02 9.80
C ASN A 17 -10.17 -3.91 10.84
N PRO A 18 -10.87 -3.92 11.99
CA PRO A 18 -10.72 -2.88 13.01
C PRO A 18 -9.31 -2.76 13.59
N GLU A 19 -8.54 -3.85 13.62
CA GLU A 19 -7.17 -3.83 14.14
C GLU A 19 -6.22 -3.11 13.18
N GLU A 20 -6.30 -3.40 11.88
CA GLU A 20 -5.55 -2.68 10.85
C GLU A 20 -5.92 -1.20 10.84
N LEU A 21 -7.21 -0.88 10.95
CA LEU A 21 -7.68 0.51 11.03
C LEU A 21 -7.09 1.22 12.25
N ARG A 22 -7.09 0.57 13.41
CA ARG A 22 -6.49 1.12 14.62
C ARG A 22 -5.00 1.42 14.41
N ARG A 23 -4.23 0.53 13.77
CA ARG A 23 -2.81 0.76 13.48
C ARG A 23 -2.59 1.98 12.57
N VAL A 24 -3.45 2.19 11.59
CA VAL A 24 -3.40 3.39 10.72
C VAL A 24 -3.71 4.66 11.51
N LEU A 25 -4.70 4.62 12.41
CA LEU A 25 -5.07 5.77 13.23
C LEU A 25 -4.00 6.10 14.28
N ASP A 26 -3.39 5.09 14.88
CA ASP A 26 -2.26 5.27 15.81
C ASP A 26 -1.09 5.94 15.07
N ALA A 27 -0.72 5.43 13.89
CA ALA A 27 0.33 6.03 13.05
C ALA A 27 0.03 7.48 12.68
N ALA A 28 -1.20 7.79 12.27
CA ALA A 28 -1.62 9.15 11.97
C ALA A 28 -1.59 10.08 13.19
N GLY A 29 -1.85 9.55 14.39
CA GLY A 29 -1.78 10.30 15.64
C GLY A 29 -0.35 10.60 16.11
N ASP A 30 0.59 9.71 15.78
CA ASP A 30 2.01 9.85 16.12
C ASP A 30 2.81 10.64 15.08
N ASP A 31 2.25 10.86 13.88
CA ASP A 31 2.89 11.63 12.80
C ASP A 31 2.82 13.15 13.06
N PRO A 32 3.95 13.82 13.39
CA PRO A 32 3.96 15.24 13.67
C PRO A 32 3.77 16.12 12.42
N TRP A 33 3.84 15.53 11.22
CA TRP A 33 3.81 16.26 9.94
C TRP A 33 2.48 16.16 9.20
N GLY A 34 1.55 15.33 9.66
CA GLY A 34 0.20 15.24 9.09
C GLY A 34 0.15 14.67 7.68
N GLY A 35 1.01 13.69 7.37
CA GLY A 35 1.05 12.94 6.11
C GLY A 35 -0.16 12.05 5.87
N TYR A 36 -1.04 11.87 6.86
CA TYR A 36 -2.27 11.08 6.75
C TYR A 36 -3.48 11.97 6.41
N ALA A 37 -3.62 12.33 5.14
CA ALA A 37 -4.67 13.25 4.67
C ALA A 37 -6.04 12.58 4.41
N ALA A 38 -6.08 11.24 4.31
CA ALA A 38 -7.30 10.46 4.01
C ALA A 38 -8.10 10.95 2.79
N ASP A 39 -7.40 11.52 1.79
CA ASP A 39 -7.97 12.16 0.61
C ASP A 39 -7.57 11.45 -0.70
N GLY A 40 -6.98 10.25 -0.62
CA GLY A 40 -6.44 9.52 -1.77
C GLY A 40 -7.46 9.35 -2.91
N ASP A 41 -8.73 9.17 -2.57
CA ASP A 41 -9.83 9.03 -3.52
C ASP A 41 -10.09 10.29 -4.38
N ASN A 42 -9.63 11.45 -3.92
CA ASN A 42 -9.68 12.70 -4.68
C ASN A 42 -8.51 12.85 -5.67
N HIS A 43 -7.45 12.04 -5.52
CA HIS A 43 -6.21 12.15 -6.29
C HIS A 43 -5.98 10.96 -7.22
N TRP A 44 -6.42 9.77 -6.84
CA TRP A 44 -6.29 8.59 -7.68
C TRP A 44 -7.30 8.61 -8.83
N THR A 45 -6.80 8.29 -10.02
CA THR A 45 -7.60 8.14 -11.23
C THR A 45 -7.37 6.75 -11.79
N LEU A 46 -8.29 6.26 -12.63
CA LEU A 46 -8.08 5.01 -13.36
C LEU A 46 -6.73 4.98 -14.09
N THR A 47 -6.36 6.09 -14.74
CA THR A 47 -5.09 6.19 -15.48
C THR A 47 -3.89 6.09 -14.54
N SER A 48 -3.87 6.86 -13.44
CA SER A 48 -2.72 6.83 -12.52
C SER A 48 -2.57 5.49 -11.81
N VAL A 49 -3.67 4.79 -11.49
CA VAL A 49 -3.59 3.43 -10.95
C VAL A 49 -2.99 2.45 -11.95
N ARG A 50 -3.35 2.53 -13.24
CA ARG A 50 -2.77 1.68 -14.28
C ARG A 50 -1.28 1.94 -14.51
N GLU A 51 -0.89 3.20 -14.58
CA GLU A 51 0.51 3.60 -14.73
C GLU A 51 1.35 3.10 -13.54
N TRP A 52 0.83 3.28 -12.33
CA TRP A 52 1.47 2.75 -11.12
C TRP A 52 1.58 1.22 -11.15
N TRP A 53 0.51 0.52 -11.54
CA TRP A 53 0.51 -0.93 -11.64
C TRP A 53 1.54 -1.42 -12.67
N ALA A 54 1.67 -0.74 -13.80
CA ALA A 54 2.67 -1.06 -14.81
C ALA A 54 4.11 -0.90 -14.29
N ASP A 55 4.37 0.10 -13.44
CA ASP A 55 5.68 0.39 -12.84
C ASP A 55 5.94 -0.35 -11.50
N ARG A 56 5.06 -1.25 -11.08
CA ARG A 56 5.15 -1.95 -9.78
C ARG A 56 6.45 -2.73 -9.55
N GLY A 57 7.16 -3.07 -10.64
CA GLY A 57 8.49 -3.70 -10.56
C GLY A 57 9.49 -2.85 -9.78
N ARG A 58 9.41 -1.52 -9.90
CA ARG A 58 10.25 -0.58 -9.14
C ARG A 58 10.02 -0.71 -7.63
N LEU A 59 8.74 -0.80 -7.23
CA LEU A 59 8.35 -0.98 -5.83
C LEU A 59 8.87 -2.31 -5.28
N ARG A 60 8.72 -3.40 -6.05
CA ARG A 60 9.24 -4.71 -5.68
C ARG A 60 10.74 -4.68 -5.44
N GLU A 61 11.49 -4.09 -6.37
CA GLU A 61 12.94 -4.01 -6.30
C GLU A 61 13.40 -3.26 -5.04
N TRP A 62 12.78 -2.11 -4.79
CA TRP A 62 13.05 -1.32 -3.61
C TRP A 62 12.73 -2.09 -2.31
N ALA A 63 11.54 -2.69 -2.20
CA ALA A 63 11.13 -3.45 -1.01
C ALA A 63 12.05 -4.66 -0.75
N THR A 64 12.48 -5.35 -1.80
CA THR A 64 13.43 -6.47 -1.69
C THR A 64 14.80 -6.01 -1.18
N LYS A 65 15.30 -4.86 -1.68
CA LYS A 65 16.57 -4.28 -1.21
C LYS A 65 16.49 -3.84 0.26
N LEU A 66 15.39 -3.20 0.65
CA LEU A 66 15.16 -2.79 2.03
C LEU A 66 15.12 -4.01 2.96
N ALA A 67 14.36 -5.05 2.62
CA ALA A 67 14.29 -6.28 3.39
C ALA A 67 15.67 -6.95 3.53
N ALA A 68 16.44 -7.03 2.43
CA ALA A 68 17.78 -7.61 2.45
C ALA A 68 18.76 -6.82 3.36
N LYS A 69 18.65 -5.49 3.36
CA LYS A 69 19.49 -4.62 4.19
C LYS A 69 19.17 -4.74 5.68
N TRP A 70 17.88 -4.70 6.02
CA TRP A 70 17.44 -4.51 7.40
C TRP A 70 17.08 -5.79 8.15
N SER A 71 16.88 -6.91 7.45
CA SER A 71 16.64 -8.23 8.09
C SER A 71 17.78 -8.72 9.00
N VAL A 72 18.99 -8.19 8.82
CA VAL A 72 20.19 -8.53 9.62
C VAL A 72 20.57 -7.45 10.62
N SER A 73 19.74 -6.42 10.79
CA SER A 73 20.01 -5.34 11.73
C SER A 73 19.85 -5.77 13.19
N GLU A 74 20.60 -5.13 14.09
CA GLU A 74 20.40 -5.22 15.54
C GLU A 74 19.30 -4.26 16.04
N VAL A 75 18.86 -3.32 15.19
CA VAL A 75 17.79 -2.37 15.50
C VAL A 75 16.44 -3.04 15.24
N LYS A 76 15.64 -3.21 16.29
CA LYS A 76 14.35 -3.90 16.23
C LYS A 76 13.41 -3.31 15.16
N ASP A 77 13.32 -1.98 15.09
CA ASP A 77 12.40 -1.29 14.19
C ASP A 77 12.80 -1.49 12.71
N GLU A 78 14.10 -1.59 12.42
CA GLU A 78 14.58 -1.91 11.07
C GLU A 78 14.20 -3.35 10.67
N VAL A 79 14.33 -4.31 11.60
CA VAL A 79 13.91 -5.70 11.37
C VAL A 79 12.40 -5.78 11.15
N GLU A 80 11.61 -5.01 11.91
CA GLU A 80 10.16 -4.93 11.73
C GLU A 80 9.79 -4.35 10.35
N ALA A 81 10.48 -3.29 9.91
CA ALA A 81 10.29 -2.73 8.58
C ALA A 81 10.70 -3.72 7.46
N ALA A 82 11.75 -4.51 7.66
CA ALA A 82 12.12 -5.58 6.73
C ALA A 82 11.02 -6.63 6.57
N ASN A 83 10.38 -7.04 7.67
CA ASN A 83 9.24 -7.97 7.63
C ASN A 83 8.05 -7.35 6.89
N GLY A 84 7.73 -6.09 7.18
CA GLY A 84 6.70 -5.35 6.47
C GLY A 84 6.94 -5.36 4.96
N ALA A 85 8.18 -5.08 4.52
CA ALA A 85 8.53 -5.10 3.11
C ALA A 85 8.37 -6.45 2.42
N LEU A 86 8.67 -7.55 3.13
CA LEU A 86 8.39 -8.90 2.64
C LEU A 86 6.88 -9.14 2.50
N ASP A 87 6.06 -8.64 3.43
CA ASP A 87 4.61 -8.74 3.36
C ASP A 87 4.04 -7.98 2.15
N LEU A 88 4.55 -6.79 1.80
CA LEU A 88 4.16 -6.13 0.55
C LEU A 88 4.60 -6.90 -0.66
N VAL A 89 5.82 -7.44 -0.70
CA VAL A 89 6.24 -8.23 -1.87
C VAL A 89 5.29 -9.41 -2.07
N ALA A 90 4.93 -10.09 -0.99
CA ALA A 90 3.95 -11.18 -1.03
C ALA A 90 2.56 -10.70 -1.50
N TYR A 91 2.09 -9.56 -1.00
CA TYR A 91 0.78 -9.01 -1.38
C TYR A 91 0.76 -8.46 -2.81
N LEU A 92 1.86 -7.85 -3.25
CA LEU A 92 2.06 -7.35 -4.60
C LEU A 92 1.95 -8.49 -5.62
N ASP A 93 2.49 -9.67 -5.27
CA ASP A 93 2.40 -10.87 -6.10
C ASP A 93 1.03 -11.56 -6.04
N ASN A 94 0.38 -11.56 -4.87
CA ASN A 94 -0.76 -12.44 -4.60
C ASN A 94 -1.93 -11.73 -3.88
N GLY A 95 -2.32 -10.55 -4.34
CA GLY A 95 -3.51 -9.87 -3.81
C GLY A 95 -3.75 -8.46 -4.33
N MET A 96 -2.67 -7.73 -4.61
CA MET A 96 -2.75 -6.32 -4.98
C MET A 96 -3.48 -6.07 -6.28
N GLU A 97 -3.31 -6.94 -7.29
CA GLU A 97 -4.05 -6.80 -8.56
C GLU A 97 -5.56 -6.86 -8.31
N ALA A 98 -6.04 -7.87 -7.57
CA ALA A 98 -7.46 -8.04 -7.27
C ALA A 98 -8.00 -6.84 -6.48
N TYR A 99 -7.24 -6.35 -5.50
CA TYR A 99 -7.59 -5.16 -4.74
C TYR A 99 -7.70 -3.91 -5.63
N LEU A 100 -6.68 -3.63 -6.44
CA LEU A 100 -6.66 -2.45 -7.31
C LEU A 100 -7.77 -2.49 -8.36
N ARG A 101 -8.13 -3.68 -8.87
CA ARG A 101 -9.27 -3.84 -9.78
C ARG A 101 -10.60 -3.48 -9.11
N GLY A 102 -10.78 -3.84 -7.84
CA GLY A 102 -11.91 -3.40 -7.03
C GLY A 102 -11.88 -1.90 -6.75
N TYR A 103 -10.71 -1.36 -6.39
CA TYR A 103 -10.53 0.07 -6.12
C TYR A 103 -10.82 0.93 -7.36
N VAL A 104 -10.35 0.51 -8.52
CA VAL A 104 -10.61 1.18 -9.79
C VAL A 104 -12.10 1.14 -10.16
N PHE A 105 -12.79 0.05 -9.85
CA PHE A 105 -14.26 0.00 -9.97
C PHE A 105 -14.91 1.03 -9.05
N TRP A 106 -14.47 1.12 -7.80
CA TRP A 106 -14.96 2.11 -6.84
C TRP A 106 -14.73 3.55 -7.33
N LEU A 107 -13.56 3.87 -7.88
CA LEU A 107 -13.26 5.20 -8.43
C LEU A 107 -14.19 5.59 -9.59
N ALA A 108 -14.66 4.61 -10.37
CA ALA A 108 -15.56 4.85 -11.49
C ALA A 108 -17.03 4.95 -11.07
N GLU A 109 -17.46 4.08 -10.14
CA GLU A 109 -18.88 3.85 -9.82
C GLU A 109 -19.31 4.46 -8.47
N GLY A 110 -18.37 4.88 -7.63
CA GLY A 110 -18.63 5.39 -6.28
C GLY A 110 -19.15 4.34 -5.30
N ARG A 111 -18.96 3.04 -5.59
CA ARG A 111 -19.40 1.92 -4.76
C ARG A 111 -18.51 0.69 -4.95
N GLU A 112 -18.59 -0.24 -4.00
CA GLU A 112 -17.95 -1.56 -4.13
C GLU A 112 -18.60 -2.40 -5.25
N PRO A 113 -17.82 -3.27 -5.92
CA PRO A 113 -18.36 -4.25 -6.86
C PRO A 113 -19.15 -5.34 -6.14
N VAL A 114 -20.25 -5.80 -6.77
CA VAL A 114 -20.99 -6.98 -6.29
C VAL A 114 -20.47 -8.26 -6.94
N VAL A 115 -20.71 -9.40 -6.29
CA VAL A 115 -20.26 -10.71 -6.79
C VAL A 115 -20.80 -10.96 -8.20
N GLY A 116 -19.89 -11.22 -9.13
CA GLY A 116 -20.20 -11.49 -10.54
C GLY A 116 -20.06 -10.29 -11.47
N GLU A 117 -19.83 -9.07 -10.97
CA GLU A 117 -19.49 -7.93 -11.82
C GLU A 117 -18.11 -8.07 -12.44
N THR A 118 -17.98 -7.59 -13.68
CA THR A 118 -16.70 -7.57 -14.38
C THR A 118 -15.88 -6.40 -13.89
N LEU A 119 -14.73 -6.69 -13.26
CA LEU A 119 -13.82 -5.65 -12.79
C LEU A 119 -12.95 -5.12 -13.93
N PRO A 120 -12.67 -3.79 -13.97
CA PRO A 120 -11.75 -3.18 -14.93
C PRO A 120 -10.38 -3.88 -14.94
N ALA A 121 -9.73 -3.90 -16.11
CA ALA A 121 -8.36 -4.35 -16.24
C ALA A 121 -7.37 -3.25 -15.82
N LEU A 122 -6.23 -3.67 -15.25
CA LEU A 122 -5.09 -2.82 -14.90
C LEU A 122 -4.04 -2.84 -16.00
#